data_AF-A0A2H0N5P1-F1
#
_entry.id   AF-A0A2H0N5P1-F1
#
_cell.length_a   1.000
_cell.length_b   1.000
_cell.length_c   1.000
_cell.angle_alpha   90.00
_cell.angle_beta   90.00
_cell.angle_gamma   90.00
#
_symmetry.space_group_name_H-M   'P 1'
#
loop_
_entity.id
_entity.type
_entity.pdbx_description
1 polymer ?
#
loop_
_entity_poly.entity_id
_entity_poly.type
_entity_poly.pdbx_seq_one_letter_code
_entity_poly.pdbx_strand_id
1 'polypeptide(L)' 'MKKTWFEKSGWIYPPISFEGTLMFSLCILFCFHIFFFFDQKSQSISDTLYAVFPYVPSIFLFYTWITSEKEKK' A
#
# COMPACT_ATOMS: atom_id res chain seq x y z
N MET A 1 27.75 -2.31 3.46
CA MET A 1 26.62 -3.27 3.43
C MET A 1 25.51 -2.64 2.60
N LYS A 2 25.23 -3.16 1.39
CA LYS A 2 24.15 -2.65 0.53
C LYS A 2 22.82 -2.98 1.21
N LYS A 3 22.07 -1.96 1.64
CA LYS A 3 20.72 -2.14 2.19
C LYS A 3 19.79 -2.46 1.03
N THR A 4 19.57 -3.73 0.76
CA THR A 4 18.54 -4.18 -0.19
C THR A 4 17.18 -4.06 0.50
N TRP A 5 16.34 -3.13 0.03
CA TRP A 5 15.05 -2.86 0.66
C TRP A 5 14.00 -3.95 0.41
N PHE A 6 14.17 -4.71 -0.68
CA PHE A 6 13.26 -5.73 -1.16
C PHE A 6 14.07 -6.88 -1.77
N GLU A 7 13.85 -8.12 -1.34
CA GLU A 7 14.23 -9.28 -2.17
C GLU A 7 13.08 -9.58 -3.10
N LYS A 8 13.44 -9.83 -4.36
CA LYS A 8 12.55 -10.37 -5.36
C LYS A 8 12.36 -11.86 -5.10
N SER A 9 11.38 -12.22 -4.26
CA SER A 9 10.99 -13.61 -4.03
C SER A 9 9.80 -14.00 -4.93
N GLY A 10 10.07 -14.21 -6.23
CA GLY A 10 9.06 -14.67 -7.18
C GLY A 10 8.03 -13.59 -7.55
N TRP A 11 6.73 -13.84 -7.33
CA TRP A 11 5.62 -12.92 -7.64
C TRP A 11 5.31 -11.92 -6.51
N ILE A 12 5.93 -12.10 -5.35
CA ILE A 12 5.67 -11.30 -4.16
C ILE A 12 7.01 -10.68 -3.74
N TYR A 13 7.02 -9.37 -3.54
CA TYR A 13 8.17 -8.64 -3.00
C TYR A 13 7.91 -8.42 -1.50
N PRO A 14 8.24 -9.36 -0.61
CA PRO A 14 8.12 -9.11 0.82
C PRO A 14 9.08 -7.97 1.21
N PRO A 15 8.63 -6.95 1.94
CA PRO A 15 9.50 -5.89 2.43
C PRO A 15 10.48 -6.49 3.45
N ILE A 16 11.77 -6.47 3.12
CA ILE A 16 12.85 -6.97 4.00
C ILE A 16 13.44 -5.84 4.85
N SER A 17 13.26 -4.59 4.42
CA SER A 17 13.69 -3.42 5.17
C SER A 17 12.59 -2.83 6.05
N PHE A 18 12.99 -2.35 7.23
CA PHE A 18 12.14 -1.68 8.21
C PHE A 18 11.32 -0.54 7.58
N GLU A 19 11.90 0.20 6.65
CA GLU A 19 11.22 1.28 5.92
C GLU A 19 10.13 0.76 4.97
N GLY A 20 10.34 -0.40 4.32
CA GLY A 20 9.33 -1.07 3.50
C GLY A 20 8.18 -1.63 4.33
N THR A 21 8.48 -2.23 5.49
CA THR A 21 7.47 -2.70 6.45
C THR A 21 6.64 -1.53 6.99
N LEU A 22 7.29 -0.40 7.29
CA LEU A 22 6.63 0.80 7.79
C LEU A 22 5.69 1.39 6.73
N MET A 23 6.15 1.54 5.47
CA MET A 23 5.29 1.99 4.37
C MET A 23 4.12 1.03 4.08
N PHE A 24 4.36 -0.28 4.12
CA PHE A 24 3.29 -1.27 3.94
C PHE A 24 2.25 -1.18 5.05
N SER A 25 2.69 -1.02 6.30
CA SER A 25 1.81 -0.80 7.45
C SER A 25 1.01 0.50 7.32
N LEU A 26 1.62 1.59 6.85
CA LEU A 26 0.91 2.84 6.58
C LEU A 26 -0.13 2.68 5.46
N CYS A 27 0.17 1.95 4.38
CA CYS A 27 -0.80 1.68 3.33
C CYS A 27 -2.00 0.88 3.86
N ILE A 28 -1.75 -0.14 4.67
CA ILE A 28 -2.81 -0.93 5.30
C ILE A 28 -3.66 -0.03 6.21
N LEU A 29 -3.03 0.76 7.09
CA LEU A 29 -3.73 1.69 7.96
C LEU A 29 -4.56 2.70 7.16
N PHE A 30 -4.04 3.19 6.04
CA PHE A 30 -4.75 4.11 5.16
C PHE A 30 -5.96 3.44 4.50
N CYS A 31 -5.82 2.20 4.01
CA CYS A 31 -6.94 1.43 3.48
C CYS A 31 -8.02 1.20 4.54
N PHE A 32 -7.64 0.82 5.77
CA PHE A 32 -8.60 0.67 6.88
C PHE A 32 -9.26 2.00 7.25
N HIS A 33 -8.50 3.10 7.27
CA HIS A 33 -9.02 4.42 7.58
C HIS A 33 -10.08 4.87 6.56
N ILE A 34 -9.78 4.73 5.27
CA ILE A 34 -10.73 5.03 4.17
C ILE A 34 -11.94 4.11 4.25
N PHE A 35 -11.73 2.80 4.44
CA PHE A 35 -12.82 1.85 4.55
C PHE A 35 -13.77 2.23 5.70
N PHE A 36 -13.25 2.50 6.90
CA PHE A 36 -14.05 2.88 8.05
C PHE A 36 -14.74 4.25 7.89
N PHE A 37 -14.10 5.18 7.17
CA PHE A 37 -14.69 6.48 6.88
C PHE A 37 -15.89 6.37 5.92
N PHE A 38 -15.80 5.53 4.89
CA PHE A 38 -16.89 5.33 3.93
C PHE A 38 -17.94 4.35 4.46
N ASP A 39 -17.56 3.34 5.23
CA ASP A 39 -18.48 2.36 5.83
C ASP A 39 -19.51 3.04 6.75
N GLN A 40 -19.09 4.05 7.53
CA GLN A 40 -20.01 4.84 8.36
C GLN A 40 -21.03 5.68 7.58
N LYS A 41 -20.79 5.94 6.29
CA LYS A 41 -21.66 6.79 5.45
C LYS A 41 -22.51 5.99 4.47
N SER A 42 -22.18 4.72 4.21
CA SER A 42 -22.80 3.92 3.15
C SER A 42 -23.84 2.97 3.72
N GLN A 43 -25.00 2.86 3.04
CA GLN A 43 -26.04 1.88 3.36
C GLN A 43 -25.79 0.51 2.71
N SER A 44 -24.74 0.38 1.88
CA SER A 44 -24.38 -0.84 1.16
C SER A 44 -22.86 -0.98 1.02
N ILE A 45 -22.39 -2.22 1.14
CA ILE A 45 -20.97 -2.60 1.02
C ILE A 45 -20.43 -2.27 -0.39
N SER A 46 -21.27 -2.40 -1.43
CA SER A 46 -20.86 -2.08 -2.80
C SER A 46 -20.55 -0.59 -2.98
N ASP A 47 -21.32 0.31 -2.36
CA ASP A 47 -21.07 1.75 -2.44
C ASP A 47 -19.75 2.11 -1.76
N THR A 48 -19.43 1.45 -0.64
CA THR A 48 -18.14 1.57 0.05
C THR A 48 -16.99 1.08 -0.84
N LEU A 49 -17.14 -0.07 -1.51
CA LEU A 49 -16.12 -0.62 -2.40
C LEU A 49 -15.85 0.28 -3.61
N TYR A 50 -16.89 0.84 -4.23
CA TYR A 50 -16.73 1.80 -5.34
C TYR A 50 -16.07 3.11 -4.88
N ALA A 51 -16.39 3.58 -3.67
CA ALA A 51 -15.76 4.77 -3.11
C ALA A 51 -14.28 4.55 -2.76
N VAL A 52 -13.90 3.35 -2.29
CA VAL A 52 -12.52 3.03 -1.91
C VAL A 52 -11.65 2.63 -3.11
N PHE A 53 -12.26 2.10 -4.18
CA PHE A 53 -11.57 1.60 -5.39
C PHE A 53 -10.52 2.56 -5.98
N PRO A 54 -10.72 3.87 -6.14
CA PRO A 54 -9.69 4.74 -6.72
C PRO A 54 -8.46 4.92 -5.83
N TYR A 55 -8.59 4.79 -4.51
CA TYR A 55 -7.51 5.10 -3.57
C TYR A 55 -6.49 3.96 -3.43
N VAL A 56 -6.93 2.70 -3.54
CA VAL A 56 -6.06 1.52 -3.40
C VAL A 56 -5.01 1.41 -4.53
N PRO A 57 -5.36 1.55 -5.82
CA PRO A 57 -4.38 1.57 -6.90
C PRO A 57 -3.42 2.76 -6.81
N SER A 58 -3.90 3.94 -6.39
CA SER A 58 -3.06 5.13 -6.22
C SER A 58 -1.99 4.94 -5.14
N ILE A 59 -2.36 4.40 -3.98
CA ILE A 59 -1.39 4.14 -2.90
C ILE A 59 -0.37 3.08 -3.33
N PHE A 60 -0.81 2.07 -4.07
CA PHE A 60 0.05 0.99 -4.56
C PHE A 60 1.03 1.48 -5.65
N LEU A 61 0.57 2.32 -6.58
CA LEU A 61 1.44 2.97 -7.57
C LEU A 61 2.46 3.89 -6.91
N PHE A 62 2.05 4.65 -5.89
CA PHE A 62 2.96 5.52 -5.15
C PHE A 62 4.03 4.73 -4.40
N TYR A 63 3.62 3.64 -3.74
CA TYR A 63 4.52 2.71 -3.06
C TYR A 63 5.54 2.07 -4.01
N THR A 64 5.09 1.56 -5.15
CA THR A 64 5.98 0.93 -6.16
C THR A 64 6.92 1.94 -6.81
N TRP A 65 6.48 3.19 -7.04
CA TRP A 65 7.33 4.26 -7.55
C TRP A 65 8.46 4.63 -6.59
N ILE A 66 8.14 4.86 -5.31
CA ILE A 66 9.16 5.17 -4.28
C ILE A 66 10.16 4.02 -4.15
N THR A 67 9.67 2.79 -4.19
CA THR A 67 10.51 1.59 -4.15
C THR A 67 11.48 1.55 -5.33
N SER A 68 11.00 1.83 -6.54
CA SER A 68 11.82 1.85 -7.77
C SER A 68 12.89 2.94 -7.75
N GLU A 69 12.59 4.11 -7.20
CA GLU A 69 13.56 5.20 -7.09
C GLU A 69 14.67 4.89 -6.08
N LYS A 70 14.33 4.19 -4.99
CA LYS A 70 15.29 3.81 -3.95
C LYS A 70 16.15 2.60 -4.35
N GLU A 71 15.67 1.72 -5.22
CA GLU A 71 16.45 0.61 -5.77
C GLU A 71 17.59 1.07 -6.71
N LYS A 72 17.39 2.19 -7.41
CA LYS A 72 18.38 2.72 -8.37
C LYS A 72 19.59 3.43 -7.73
N LYS A 73 19.63 3.62 -6.41
CA LYS A 73 20.74 4.25 -5.68
C LYS A 73 21.56 3.23 -4.88
#